data_AF-A0A087USL6-F1
#
_entry.id   AF-A0A087USL6-F1
#
_cell.length_a   1.000
_cell.length_b   1.000
_cell.length_c   1.000
_cell.angle_alpha   90.00
_cell.angle_beta   90.00
_cell.angle_gamma   90.00
#
_symmetry.space_group_name_H-M   'P 1'
#
loop_
_entity.id
_entity.type
_entity.pdbx_description
1 polymer ?
#
loop_
_entity_poly.entity_id
_entity_poly.type
_entity_poly.pdbx_seq_one_letter_code
_entity_poly.pdbx_strand_id
1 'polypeptide(L)' 'MSAVGIDFGNENCYVAVAKAGGIETITNDYSQRATP' A
#
# COMPACT_ATOMS: atom_id res chain seq x y z
N MET A 1 13.88 2.89 10.32
CA MET A 1 13.61 1.86 9.29
C MET A 1 12.12 1.95 8.98
N SER A 2 11.73 2.15 7.72
CA SER A 2 10.32 2.17 7.31
C SER A 2 9.87 0.74 7.01
N ALA A 3 8.70 0.34 7.46
CA ALA A 3 8.13 -0.98 7.17
C ALA A 3 7.08 -0.85 6.05
N VAL A 4 7.02 -1.84 5.17
CA VAL A 4 6.01 -1.94 4.10
C VAL A 4 5.12 -3.13 4.38
N GLY A 5 3.81 -2.91 4.38
CA GLY A 5 2.79 -3.95 4.39
C GLY A 5 2.25 -4.14 2.98
N ILE A 6 2.09 -5.39 2.56
CA ILE A 6 1.49 -5.77 1.28
C ILE A 6 0.33 -6.69 1.60
N ASP A 7 -0.87 -6.28 1.22
CA ASP A 7 -2.04 -7.15 1.13
C ASP A 7 -2.07 -7.74 -0.28
N PHE A 8 -1.95 -9.06 -0.40
CA PHE A 8 -1.83 -9.78 -1.66
C PHE A 8 -3.11 -10.57 -1.91
N GLY A 9 -4.11 -9.92 -2.49
CA GLY A 9 -5.42 -10.50 -2.79
C GLY A 9 -5.48 -11.19 -4.15
N ASN A 10 -6.56 -11.94 -4.37
CA ASN A 10 -6.79 -12.69 -5.62
C ASN A 10 -7.14 -11.78 -6.82
N GLU A 11 -7.77 -10.63 -6.59
CA GLU A 11 -8.15 -9.68 -7.64
C GLU A 11 -7.33 -8.39 -7.61
N ASN A 12 -6.86 -7.99 -6.43
CA ASN A 12 -6.09 -6.77 -6.23
C ASN A 12 -5.13 -6.92 -5.05
N CYS A 13 -4.03 -6.18 -5.12
CA CYS A 13 -3.08 -5.95 -4.05
C CYS A 13 -3.16 -4.50 -3.54
N TYR A 14 -2.87 -4.31 -2.26
CA TYR A 14 -2.75 -2.98 -1.64
C TYR A 14 -1.41 -2.86 -0.91
N VAL A 15 -0.82 -1.66 -0.98
CA VAL A 15 0.45 -1.36 -0.32
C VAL A 15 0.24 -0.29 0.74
N ALA A 16 0.75 -0.53 1.94
CA ALA A 16 0.78 0.45 3.01
C ALA A 16 2.20 0.59 3.58
N VAL A 17 2.54 1.77 4.08
CA VAL A 17 3.85 2.01 4.70
C VAL A 17 3.69 2.59 6.10
N ALA A 18 4.52 2.12 7.02
CA ALA A 18 4.61 2.69 8.36
C ALA A 18 5.46 3.96 8.32
N LYS A 19 4.87 5.09 8.69
CA LYS A 19 5.51 6.40 8.76
C LYS A 19 5.50 6.90 10.21
N ALA A 20 6.30 7.91 10.52
CA ALA A 20 6.20 8.57 11.81
C ALA A 20 4.79 9.20 11.96
N GLY A 21 3.98 8.66 12.88
CA GLY A 21 2.60 9.13 13.11
C GLY A 21 1.48 8.23 12.55
N GLY A 22 1.78 7.14 11.85
CA GLY A 22 0.75 6.18 11.44
C GLY A 22 1.11 5.28 10.26
N ILE A 23 0.08 4.67 9.68
CA ILE A 23 0.16 3.82 8.49
C ILE A 23 -0.62 4.51 7.37
N GLU A 24 -0.05 4.55 6.17
CA GLU A 24 -0.68 5.15 5.01
C GLU A 24 -0.69 4.18 3.82
N THR A 25 -1.84 4.04 3.17
CA THR A 25 -1.98 3.32 1.90
C THR A 25 -1.44 4.17 0.75
N ILE A 26 -0.59 3.58 -0.07
CA ILE A 26 0.09 4.26 -1.17
C ILE A 26 -0.69 4.06 -2.48
N THR A 27 -0.61 5.05 -3.37
CA THR A 27 -1.16 4.96 -4.73
C THR A 27 -0.12 4.42 -5.71
N ASN A 28 -0.57 3.67 -6.70
CA ASN A 28 0.22 3.29 -7.86
C ASN A 28 0.43 4.48 -8.82
N ASP A 29 1.11 4.21 -9.94
CA ASP A 29 1.38 5.15 -11.03
C ASP A 29 0.12 5.66 -11.74
N TYR A 30 -1.02 4.99 -11.58
CA TYR A 30 -2.34 5.43 -12.05
C TYR A 30 -3.11 6.26 -11.00
N SER A 31 -2.47 6.64 -9.90
CA SER A 31 -3.11 7.33 -8.76
C SER A 31 -4.23 6.53 -8.08
N GLN A 32 -4.21 5.20 -8.23
CA GLN A 32 -5.17 4.28 -7.60
C GLN A 32 -4.50 3.57 -6.41
N ARG A 33 -5.27 3.22 -5.38
CA ARG A 33 -4.74 2.47 -4.22
C ARG A 33 -4.74 0.95 -4.42
N ALA A 34 -5.57 0.47 -5.34
CA ALA A 34 -5.67 -0.94 -5.71
C ALA A 34 -4.81 -1.20 -6.95
N THR A 35 -4.03 -2.27 -6.93
CA THR A 35 -3.28 -2.75 -8.08
C THR A 35 -3.81 -4.14 -8.44
N PRO A 36 -4.28 -4.39 -9.69
CA PRO A 36 -4.65 -5.73 -10.12
C PRO A 36 -3.52 -6.76 -9.94
#